data_AF-A0A5C5VQ58-F1
#
_entry.id   AF-A0A5C5VQ58-F1
#
_cell.length_a   1.000
_cell.length_b   1.000
_cell.length_c   1.000
_cell.angle_alpha   90.00
_cell.angle_beta   90.00
_cell.angle_gamma   90.00
#
_symmetry.space_group_name_H-M   'P 1'
#
loop_
_entity.id
_entity.type
_entity.pdbx_description
1 polymer ?
#
loop_
_entity_poly.entity_id
_entity_poly.type
_entity_poly.pdbx_seq_one_letter_code
_entity_poly.pdbx_strand_id
1 'polypeptide(L)'
;MPGSLFFVQQCPACCRSVQVRVDYLGKGIECPHCRAEFVGSESNPEQRAASESGLALLDRADELLKELRRRAAERDAKTADVA
;
A
#
# COMPACT_ATOMS: atom_id res chain seq x y z
N MET A 1 30.03 17.50 20.14
CA MET A 1 28.57 17.56 20.39
C MET A 1 27.93 16.44 19.56
N PRO A 2 27.19 15.50 20.14
CA PRO A 2 26.54 14.47 19.34
C PRO A 2 25.44 15.12 18.49
N GLY A 3 25.60 15.04 17.16
CA GLY A 3 24.59 15.52 16.21
C GLY A 3 23.32 14.69 16.36
N SER A 4 22.18 15.34 16.53
CA SER A 4 20.89 14.64 16.51
C SER A 4 20.67 14.06 15.11
N LEU A 5 20.45 12.74 15.02
CA LEU A 5 20.06 12.12 13.75
C LEU A 5 18.58 12.33 13.51
N PHE A 6 18.23 12.60 12.25
CA PHE A 6 16.87 12.80 11.80
C PHE A 6 16.60 11.90 10.59
N PHE A 7 15.39 11.38 10.49
CA PHE A 7 14.89 10.69 9.30
C PHE A 7 13.70 11.47 8.72
N VAL A 8 13.41 11.24 7.44
CA VAL A 8 12.27 11.86 6.76
C VAL A 8 11.16 10.84 6.64
N GLN A 9 10.00 11.15 7.19
CA GLN A 9 8.79 10.34 7.07
C GLN A 9 7.68 11.17 6.43
N GLN A 10 6.94 10.58 5.49
CA GLN A 10 5.72 11.22 4.99
C GLN A 10 4.61 11.04 6.02
N CYS A 11 3.97 12.15 6.41
CA CYS A 11 2.78 12.10 7.24
C CYS A 11 1.69 11.26 6.53
N PRO A 12 1.12 10.22 7.17
CA PRO A 12 0.09 9.38 6.55
C PRO A 12 -1.22 10.13 6.28
N ALA A 13 -1.45 11.29 6.93
CA ALA A 13 -2.67 12.09 6.78
C ALA A 13 -2.58 13.17 5.69
N CYS A 14 -1.46 13.88 5.58
CA CYS A 14 -1.30 15.01 4.64
C CYS A 14 -0.24 14.78 3.55
N CYS A 15 0.40 13.60 3.55
CA CYS A 15 1.46 13.20 2.62
C CYS A 15 2.67 14.15 2.57
N ARG A 16 2.80 15.06 3.54
CA ARG A 16 3.95 15.97 3.62
C ARG A 16 5.14 15.26 4.24
N SER A 17 6.31 15.48 3.67
CA SER A 17 7.58 15.05 4.26
C SER A 17 7.85 15.83 5.54
N VAL A 18 7.93 15.13 6.66
CA VAL A 18 8.26 15.69 7.97
C VAL A 18 9.59 15.10 8.41
N GLN A 19 10.48 15.96 8.92
CA GLN A 19 11.76 15.54 9.48
C GLN A 19 11.54 15.18 10.96
N VAL A 20 11.73 13.90 11.29
CA VAL A 20 11.51 13.34 12.61
C VAL A 20 12.86 12.99 13.22
N ARG A 21 13.09 13.33 14.49
CA ARG A 21 14.31 12.88 15.18
C ARG A 21 14.25 11.38 15.41
N VAL A 22 15.39 10.70 15.26
CA VAL A 22 15.51 9.26 15.52
C VAL A 22 15.12 8.93 16.97
N ASP A 23 15.31 9.85 17.92
CA ASP A 23 14.85 9.71 19.32
C ASP A 23 13.32 9.50 19.49
N TYR A 24 12.54 9.87 18.46
CA TYR A 24 11.09 9.69 18.40
C TYR A 24 10.64 8.51 17.52
N LEU A 25 11.58 7.67 17.07
CA LEU A 25 11.23 6.42 16.41
C LEU A 25 10.46 5.50 17.38
N GLY A 26 9.35 4.94 16.91
CA GLY A 26 8.41 4.14 17.70
C GLY A 26 7.53 4.94 18.67
N LYS A 27 7.62 6.29 18.69
CA LYS A 27 6.81 7.15 19.57
C LYS A 27 5.72 7.86 18.78
N GLY A 28 4.63 8.21 19.47
CA GLY A 28 3.59 9.08 18.93
C GLY A 28 4.14 10.49 18.72
N ILE A 29 4.00 11.00 17.50
CA ILE A 29 4.38 12.36 17.12
C ILE A 29 3.23 13.06 16.42
N GLU A 30 3.17 14.38 16.57
CA GLU A 30 2.15 15.22 15.95
C GLU A 30 2.71 15.87 14.67
N CYS A 31 1.96 15.79 13.57
CA CYS A 31 2.31 16.49 12.35
C CYS A 31 2.19 18.02 12.53
N PRO A 32 3.24 18.83 12.25
CA PRO A 32 3.16 20.28 12.41
C PRO A 32 2.17 20.96 11.44
N HIS A 33 1.82 20.29 10.32
CA HIS A 33 0.93 20.86 9.31
C HIS A 33 -0.55 20.53 9.56
N CYS A 34 -0.86 19.27 9.85
CA CYS A 34 -2.25 18.81 9.98
C CYS A 34 -2.63 18.38 11.38
N ARG A 35 -1.70 18.42 12.34
CA ARG A 35 -1.89 18.01 13.75
C ARG A 35 -2.35 16.56 13.93
N ALA A 36 -2.16 15.72 12.91
CA ALA A 36 -2.45 14.30 13.00
C ALA A 36 -1.36 13.62 13.84
N GLU A 37 -1.80 12.78 14.78
CA GLU A 37 -0.91 11.92 15.57
C GLU A 37 -0.59 10.65 14.79
N PHE A 38 0.69 10.33 14.66
CA PHE A 38 1.15 9.10 14.03
C PHE A 38 2.40 8.59 14.72
N VAL A 39 2.67 7.30 14.57
CA VAL A 39 3.88 6.70 15.14
C VAL A 39 5.04 7.00 14.19
N GLY A 40 6.07 7.65 14.73
CA GLY A 40 7.35 7.87 14.06
C GLY A 40 7.92 6.52 13.64
N SER A 41 7.70 6.15 12.39
CA SER A 41 8.12 4.86 11.86
C SER A 41 9.05 5.18 10.71
N GLU A 42 10.23 4.57 10.68
CA GLU A 42 10.95 4.53 9.42
C GLU A 42 10.03 3.83 8.43
N SER A 43 9.42 4.64 7.57
CA SER A 43 8.52 4.17 6.53
C SER A 43 9.43 3.60 5.48
N ASN A 44 9.97 2.40 5.72
CA ASN A 44 10.61 1.68 4.67
C ASN A 44 9.49 1.40 3.64
N PRO A 45 9.53 1.97 2.43
CA PRO A 45 8.51 1.74 1.41
C PRO A 45 8.28 0.24 1.16
N GLU A 46 9.27 -0.59 1.47
CA GLU A 46 9.17 -2.05 1.42
C GLU A 46 8.14 -2.64 2.40
N GLN A 47 7.91 -2.04 3.57
CA GLN A 47 6.98 -2.56 4.58
C GLN A 47 5.52 -2.13 4.34
N ARG A 48 5.29 -1.05 3.59
CA ARG A 48 3.93 -0.56 3.30
C ARG A 48 3.19 -1.39 2.25
N ALA A 49 3.92 -2.18 1.45
CA ALA A 49 3.36 -3.18 0.56
C ALA A 49 2.80 -4.43 1.27
N ALA A 50 2.97 -4.53 2.61
CA ALA A 50 2.63 -5.74 3.36
C ALA A 50 1.23 -5.73 4.00
N SER A 51 0.52 -4.59 4.07
CA SER A 51 -0.74 -4.47 4.85
C SER A 51 -2.03 -4.68 4.06
N GLU A 52 -1.97 -4.72 2.73
CA GLU A 52 -2.80 -5.63 1.95
C GLU A 52 -1.83 -6.73 1.53
N SER A 53 -1.94 -7.94 2.11
CA SER A 53 -1.03 -9.03 1.76
C SER A 53 -1.06 -9.19 0.25
N GLY A 54 0.05 -8.96 -0.45
CA GLY A 54 0.07 -9.01 -1.92
C GLY A 54 -0.54 -10.31 -2.48
N LEU A 55 -0.54 -11.38 -1.68
CA LEU A 55 -1.26 -12.63 -1.92
C LEU A 55 -2.77 -12.47 -2.13
N ALA A 56 -3.44 -11.62 -1.34
CA ALA A 56 -4.86 -11.33 -1.50
C ALA A 56 -5.17 -10.60 -2.83
N LEU A 57 -4.24 -9.77 -3.32
CA LEU A 57 -4.37 -9.12 -4.62
C LEU A 57 -4.16 -10.09 -5.78
N LEU A 58 -3.19 -11.00 -5.65
CA LEU A 58 -2.89 -12.00 -6.68
C LEU A 58 -3.99 -13.06 -6.78
N ASP A 59 -4.53 -13.52 -5.66
CA ASP A 59 -5.64 -14.48 -5.63
C ASP A 59 -6.89 -13.92 -6.34
N ARG A 60 -7.22 -12.66 -6.06
CA ARG A 60 -8.31 -11.96 -6.73
C ARG A 60 -8.06 -11.80 -8.23
N ALA A 61 -6.82 -11.60 -8.65
CA ALA A 61 -6.48 -11.51 -10.07
C ALA A 61 -6.71 -12.85 -10.80
N ASP A 62 -6.39 -13.97 -10.16
CA ASP A 62 -6.53 -15.31 -10.75
C ASP A 62 -8.00 -15.70 -10.96
N GLU A 63 -8.86 -15.41 -9.98
CA GLU A 63 -10.31 -15.67 -10.09
C GLU A 63 -10.95 -14.91 -11.25
N LEU A 64 -10.56 -13.65 -11.45
CA LEU A 64 -11.06 -12.86 -12.58
C LEU A 64 -10.61 -13.41 -13.94
N LEU A 65 -9.36 -13.86 -14.03
CA LEU A 65 -8.84 -14.45 -15.26
C LEU A 65 -9.54 -15.77 -15.62
N LYS A 66 -9.91 -16.59 -14.63
CA LYS A 66 -10.69 -17.82 -14.84
C LYS A 66 -12.10 -17.52 -15.35
N GLU A 67 -12.78 -16.55 -14.76
CA GLU A 67 -14.12 -16.15 -15.17
C GLU A 67 -14.14 -15.69 -16.63
N LEU A 68 -13.16 -14.87 -17.03
CA LEU A 68 -13.05 -14.39 -18.41
C LEU A 68 -12.81 -15.54 -19.40
N ARG A 69 -11.98 -16.51 -19.05
CA ARG A 69 -11.76 -17.71 -19.87
C ARG A 69 -13.03 -18.54 -20.03
N ARG A 70 -13.83 -18.68 -18.97
CA ARG A 70 -15.13 -19.38 -19.04
C ARG A 70 -16.09 -18.65 -19.98
N ARG A 71 -16.25 -17.34 -19.82
CA ARG A 71 -17.12 -16.52 -20.68
C ARG A 71 -16.68 -16.50 -22.13
N ALA A 72 -15.37 -16.53 -22.39
CA ALA A 72 -14.85 -16.67 -23.75
C ALA A 72 -15.30 -18.00 -24.35
N ALA A 73 -15.07 -19.13 -23.66
CA ALA A 73 -15.50 -20.45 -24.12
C ALA A 73 -17.03 -20.54 -24.35
N GLU A 74 -17.83 -19.94 -23.47
CA GLU A 74 -19.29 -19.86 -23.63
C GLU A 74 -19.69 -19.04 -24.87
N ARG A 75 -18.99 -17.93 -25.14
CA ARG A 75 -19.21 -17.11 -26.34
C ARG A 75 -18.81 -17.87 -27.61
N ASP A 76 -17.65 -18.53 -27.61
CA ASP A 76 -17.16 -19.31 -28.74
C ASP A 76 -18.11 -20.48 -29.07
N ALA A 77 -18.64 -21.17 -28.05
CA ALA A 77 -19.64 -22.22 -28.22
C ALA A 77 -20.96 -21.67 -28.80
N LYS A 78 -21.40 -20.49 -28.35
CA LYS A 78 -22.60 -19.84 -28.88
C LYS A 78 -22.42 -19.31 -30.30
N THR A 79 -21.19 -18.93 -30.69
CA THR A 79 -20.89 -18.55 -32.08
C THR A 79 -20.82 -19.75 -33.02
N ALA A 80 -20.46 -20.94 -32.52
CA ALA A 80 -20.43 -22.17 -33.31
C ALA A 80 -21.83 -22.77 -33.58
N ASP A 81 -22.82 -22.47 -32.73
CA ASP A 81 -24.22 -22.91 -32.88
C ASP A 81 -25.02 -22.09 -33.91
N VAL A 82 -24.51 -20.91 -34.31
CA VAL A 82 -25.18 -19.98 -35.24
C VAL A 82 -24.69 -20.13 -36.70
N ALA A 83 -23.68 -20.96 -36.96
CA ALA A 83 -23.12 -21.22 -38.30
C ALA A 83 -23.58 -22.57 -38.86
#